data_AF-A0A7U9WUC0-F1
#
_entry.id   AF-A0A7U9WUC0-F1
#
_cell.length_a   1.000
_cell.length_b   1.000
_cell.length_c   1.000
_cell.angle_alpha   90.00
_cell.angle_beta   90.00
_cell.angle_gamma   90.00
#
_symmetry.space_group_name_H-M   'P 1'
#
loop_
_entity.id
_entity.type
_entity.pdbx_description
1 polymer ?
#
loop_
_entity_poly.entity_id
_entity_poly.type
_entity_poly.pdbx_seq_one_letter_code
_entity_poly.pdbx_strand_id
1 'polypeptide(L)'
;MAASVNKGRELTAEQEDYLYQLFPEELWGIYAPCCVDVIKWHEEFNREFLNETKGEFLKIWAELFVRNPAVYVEAHILNTYGVWGIETRNEEQYYFKDIYENDLNLYQKSPLPECIRTLFYTYYCNRFTYRYLSAGTAFWILAGEGLYLLYQRKYRLAVVLSPVGMLFLSLLAASPIAFSFRYVFVLALIFPFSIVWPFIGNRE
;
A
#
# COMPACT_ATOMS: atom_id res chain seq x y z
N MET A 1 4.67 -8.91 -13.75
CA MET A 1 3.96 -9.07 -15.03
C MET A 1 3.83 -7.75 -15.78
N ALA A 2 2.98 -6.81 -15.34
CA ALA A 2 2.82 -5.51 -16.02
C ALA A 2 4.13 -4.76 -16.26
N ALA A 3 5.02 -4.72 -15.26
CA ALA A 3 6.36 -4.15 -15.40
C ALA A 3 7.21 -4.83 -16.49
N SER A 4 7.05 -6.15 -16.69
CA SER A 4 7.78 -6.88 -17.73
C SER A 4 7.30 -6.49 -19.12
N VAL A 5 5.97 -6.37 -19.31
CA VAL A 5 5.38 -5.92 -20.57
C VAL A 5 5.79 -4.48 -20.86
N ASN A 6 5.64 -3.59 -19.88
CA ASN A 6 6.01 -2.17 -19.99
C ASN A 6 7.51 -1.97 -20.30
N LYS A 7 8.39 -2.80 -19.74
CA LYS A 7 9.85 -2.75 -20.03
C LYS A 7 10.24 -3.50 -21.31
N GLY A 8 9.30 -3.97 -22.12
CA GLY A 8 9.56 -4.65 -23.39
C GLY A 8 10.34 -5.96 -23.23
N ARG A 9 10.06 -6.73 -22.17
CA ARG A 9 10.66 -8.07 -22.01
C ARG A 9 10.04 -9.04 -23.01
N GLU A 10 10.86 -9.96 -23.52
CA GLU A 10 10.42 -10.96 -24.50
C GLU A 10 9.24 -11.80 -23.96
N LEU A 11 8.19 -11.88 -24.77
CA LEU A 11 6.99 -12.67 -24.54
C LEU A 11 6.93 -13.79 -25.59
N THR A 12 6.33 -14.93 -25.24
CA THR A 12 5.95 -15.92 -26.26
C THR A 12 4.65 -15.49 -26.93
N ALA A 13 4.34 -16.06 -28.11
CA ALA A 13 3.06 -15.83 -28.77
C ALA A 13 1.84 -16.18 -27.88
N GLU A 14 1.91 -17.24 -27.07
CA GLU A 14 0.85 -17.60 -26.09
C GLU A 14 0.70 -16.52 -25.00
N GLN A 15 1.82 -15.94 -24.55
CA GLN A 15 1.80 -14.89 -23.53
C GLN A 15 1.26 -13.58 -24.11
N GLU A 16 1.64 -13.22 -25.34
CA GLU A 16 1.13 -12.04 -26.04
C GLU A 16 -0.38 -12.15 -26.26
N ASP A 17 -0.85 -13.27 -26.82
CA ASP A 17 -2.27 -13.50 -27.10
C ASP A 17 -3.12 -13.33 -25.84
N TYR A 18 -2.71 -13.97 -24.73
CA TYR A 18 -3.41 -13.84 -23.46
C TYR A 18 -3.34 -12.43 -22.87
N LEU A 19 -2.14 -11.82 -22.83
CA LEU A 19 -1.95 -10.52 -22.21
C LEU A 19 -2.69 -9.41 -22.97
N TYR A 20 -2.72 -9.48 -24.29
CA TYR A 20 -3.38 -8.49 -25.13
C TYR A 20 -4.89 -8.68 -25.22
N GLN A 21 -5.39 -9.90 -24.98
CA GLN A 21 -6.81 -10.12 -24.71
C GLN A 21 -7.23 -9.60 -23.33
N LEU A 22 -6.34 -9.67 -22.33
CA LEU A 22 -6.57 -9.15 -20.99
C LEU A 22 -6.55 -7.61 -20.96
N PHE A 23 -5.59 -7.00 -21.67
CA PHE A 23 -5.43 -5.55 -21.74
C PHE A 23 -4.71 -5.15 -23.04
N PRO A 24 -5.23 -4.19 -23.84
CA PRO A 24 -4.68 -3.83 -25.14
C PRO A 24 -3.19 -3.50 -25.13
N GLU A 25 -2.46 -3.96 -26.15
CA GLU A 25 -0.99 -3.85 -26.26
C GLU A 25 -0.50 -2.41 -26.07
N GLU A 26 -1.13 -1.47 -26.77
CA GLU A 26 -0.79 -0.06 -26.79
C GLU A 26 -0.98 0.64 -25.44
N LEU A 27 -1.79 0.06 -24.55
CA LEU A 27 -2.11 0.65 -23.25
C LEU A 27 -1.18 0.20 -22.12
N TRP A 28 -0.33 -0.81 -22.30
CA TRP A 28 0.60 -1.27 -21.26
C TRP A 28 1.63 -0.19 -20.83
N GLY A 29 1.76 0.88 -21.62
CA GLY A 29 2.53 2.07 -21.28
C GLY A 29 2.06 2.80 -20.01
N ILE A 30 0.79 2.68 -19.63
CA ILE A 30 0.21 3.38 -18.46
C ILE A 30 0.65 2.79 -17.10
N TYR A 31 1.46 1.73 -17.12
CA TYR A 31 1.97 1.09 -15.91
C TYR A 31 2.57 2.10 -14.92
N ALA A 32 2.04 2.09 -13.70
CA ALA A 32 2.56 2.88 -12.59
C ALA A 32 3.32 1.97 -11.60
N PRO A 33 4.62 2.18 -11.36
CA PRO A 33 5.44 1.28 -10.54
C PRO A 33 4.99 1.08 -9.08
N CYS A 34 4.24 2.04 -8.54
CA CYS A 34 3.83 2.07 -7.14
C CYS A 34 2.32 1.80 -6.95
N CYS A 35 1.59 1.54 -8.03
CA CYS A 35 0.14 1.47 -8.02
C CYS A 35 -0.38 0.62 -9.20
N VAL A 36 -0.89 -0.58 -8.90
CA VAL A 36 -1.47 -1.46 -9.94
C VAL A 36 -2.83 -0.98 -10.44
N ASP A 37 -3.48 -0.10 -9.68
CA ASP A 37 -4.86 0.32 -9.90
C ASP A 37 -5.05 1.02 -11.26
N VAL A 38 -4.00 1.65 -11.79
CA VAL A 38 -4.02 2.31 -13.12
C VAL A 38 -4.36 1.32 -14.25
N ILE A 39 -3.86 0.08 -14.18
CA ILE A 39 -4.19 -0.97 -15.15
C ILE A 39 -5.47 -1.69 -14.72
N LYS A 40 -5.56 -2.10 -13.45
CA LYS A 40 -6.65 -2.95 -12.94
C LYS A 40 -8.04 -2.32 -13.09
N TRP A 41 -8.13 -1.00 -12.88
CA TRP A 41 -9.39 -0.26 -12.97
C TRP A 41 -9.57 0.48 -14.29
N HIS A 42 -8.68 0.26 -15.27
CA HIS A 42 -8.87 0.79 -16.61
C HIS A 42 -10.17 0.23 -17.22
N GLU A 43 -10.82 1.02 -18.06
CA GLU A 43 -12.09 0.62 -18.70
C GLU A 43 -11.90 -0.57 -19.65
N GLU A 44 -10.84 -0.52 -20.47
CA GLU A 44 -10.42 -1.60 -21.38
C GLU A 44 -9.79 -2.83 -20.71
N PHE A 45 -9.65 -2.85 -19.38
CA PHE A 45 -9.15 -4.03 -18.68
C PHE A 45 -10.24 -5.09 -18.59
N ASN A 46 -10.02 -6.24 -19.25
CA ASN A 46 -11.02 -7.29 -19.39
C ASN A 46 -11.16 -8.13 -18.10
N ARG A 47 -11.95 -7.62 -17.15
CA ARG A 47 -12.22 -8.24 -15.85
C ARG A 47 -12.98 -9.57 -15.96
N GLU A 48 -13.85 -9.71 -16.95
CA GLU A 48 -14.62 -10.95 -17.17
C GLU A 48 -13.68 -12.06 -17.61
N PHE A 49 -12.86 -11.79 -18.64
CA PHE A 49 -11.84 -12.72 -19.12
C PHE A 49 -10.87 -13.16 -18.01
N LEU A 50 -10.36 -12.22 -17.21
CA LEU A 50 -9.51 -12.54 -16.04
C LEU A 50 -10.22 -13.49 -15.06
N ASN A 51 -11.51 -13.26 -14.81
CA ASN A 51 -12.27 -14.05 -13.85
C ASN A 51 -12.52 -15.49 -14.33
N GLU A 52 -12.69 -15.68 -15.64
CA GLU A 52 -12.85 -17.00 -16.26
C GLU A 52 -11.52 -17.74 -16.38
N THR A 53 -10.39 -17.03 -16.50
CA THR A 53 -9.06 -17.59 -16.80
C THR A 53 -8.02 -17.45 -15.68
N LYS A 54 -8.45 -17.31 -14.41
CA LYS A 54 -7.56 -17.07 -13.25
C LYS A 54 -6.35 -18.02 -13.16
N GLY A 55 -6.53 -19.29 -13.51
CA GLY A 55 -5.44 -20.28 -13.50
C GLY A 55 -4.37 -19.99 -14.56
N GLU A 56 -4.81 -19.59 -15.75
CA GLU A 56 -3.93 -19.22 -16.86
C GLU A 56 -3.20 -17.90 -16.57
N PHE A 57 -3.90 -16.92 -15.99
CA PHE A 57 -3.27 -15.70 -15.48
C PHE A 57 -2.10 -16.01 -14.53
N LEU A 58 -2.33 -16.89 -13.54
CA LEU A 58 -1.30 -17.26 -12.57
C LEU A 58 -0.14 -18.03 -13.21
N LYS A 59 -0.43 -18.90 -14.19
CA LYS A 59 0.58 -19.60 -15.00
C LYS A 59 1.47 -18.60 -15.73
N ILE A 60 0.90 -17.69 -16.51
CA ILE A 60 1.64 -16.67 -17.29
C ILE A 60 2.40 -15.73 -16.37
N TRP A 61 1.77 -15.29 -15.26
CA TRP A 61 2.42 -14.48 -14.25
C TRP A 61 3.67 -15.16 -13.68
N ALA A 62 3.60 -16.47 -13.40
CA ALA A 62 4.71 -17.25 -12.85
C ALA A 62 5.81 -17.54 -13.89
N GLU A 63 5.44 -17.83 -15.14
CA GLU A 63 6.41 -18.01 -16.23
C GLU A 63 7.23 -16.74 -16.48
N LEU A 64 6.55 -15.59 -16.52
CA LEU A 64 7.21 -14.30 -16.68
C LEU A 64 8.07 -13.93 -15.47
N PHE A 65 7.70 -14.38 -14.26
CA PHE A 65 8.56 -14.25 -13.08
C PHE A 65 9.87 -15.01 -13.24
N VAL A 66 9.80 -16.30 -13.62
CA VAL A 66 10.99 -17.16 -13.76
C VAL A 66 11.95 -16.61 -14.82
N ARG A 67 11.42 -16.04 -15.92
CA ARG A 67 12.24 -15.44 -16.99
C ARG A 67 12.78 -14.05 -16.62
N ASN A 68 12.04 -13.27 -15.82
CA ASN A 68 12.37 -11.88 -15.51
C ASN A 68 12.38 -11.60 -13.99
N PRO A 69 13.15 -12.35 -13.17
CA PRO A 69 13.05 -12.27 -11.71
C PRO A 69 13.43 -10.87 -11.19
N ALA A 70 14.44 -10.23 -11.77
CA ALA A 70 14.88 -8.89 -11.37
C ALA A 70 13.78 -7.83 -11.55
N VAL A 71 13.03 -7.88 -12.66
CA VAL A 71 11.93 -6.93 -12.94
C VAL A 71 10.79 -7.11 -11.94
N TYR A 72 10.49 -8.36 -11.57
CA TYR A 72 9.47 -8.66 -10.59
C TYR A 72 9.87 -8.21 -9.18
N VAL A 73 11.11 -8.47 -8.77
CA VAL A 73 11.63 -8.02 -7.47
C VAL A 73 11.62 -6.49 -7.39
N GLU A 74 12.09 -5.80 -8.44
CA GLU A 74 12.05 -4.34 -8.52
C GLU A 74 10.62 -3.80 -8.42
N ALA A 75 9.69 -4.34 -9.22
CA ALA A 75 8.29 -3.95 -9.19
C ALA A 75 7.63 -4.23 -7.84
N HIS A 76 8.01 -5.32 -7.17
CA HIS A 76 7.50 -5.64 -5.83
C HIS A 76 8.04 -4.68 -4.76
N ILE A 77 9.33 -4.34 -4.84
CA ILE A 77 9.95 -3.31 -4.00
C ILE A 77 9.22 -1.98 -4.18
N LEU A 78 8.99 -1.54 -5.43
CA LEU A 78 8.31 -0.27 -5.72
C LEU A 78 6.81 -0.29 -5.35
N ASN A 79 6.14 -1.44 -5.37
CA ASN A 79 4.75 -1.54 -4.90
C ASN A 79 4.63 -1.56 -3.37
N THR A 80 5.69 -1.88 -2.63
CA THR A 80 5.64 -2.04 -1.17
C THR A 80 6.44 -0.99 -0.40
N TYR A 81 7.29 -0.20 -1.07
CA TYR A 81 8.20 0.74 -0.39
C TYR A 81 7.50 1.83 0.42
N GLY A 82 6.24 2.18 0.14
CA GLY A 82 5.50 3.12 0.99
C GLY A 82 5.21 2.54 2.39
N VAL A 83 5.22 1.21 2.54
CA VAL A 83 4.95 0.52 3.81
C VAL A 83 6.20 0.46 4.70
N TRP A 84 7.41 0.38 4.12
CA TRP A 84 8.65 0.15 4.88
C TRP A 84 9.74 1.22 4.65
N GLY A 85 9.63 2.05 3.62
CA GLY A 85 10.59 3.10 3.33
C GLY A 85 10.62 4.16 4.43
N ILE A 86 11.81 4.55 4.86
CA ILE A 86 11.97 5.61 5.86
C ILE A 86 11.64 6.95 5.21
N GLU A 87 10.79 7.73 5.86
CA GLU A 87 10.38 9.07 5.43
C GLU A 87 9.74 9.13 4.03
N THR A 88 9.21 8.00 3.52
CA THR A 88 8.47 7.96 2.27
C THR A 88 7.03 8.43 2.49
N ARG A 89 6.67 9.58 1.91
CA ARG A 89 5.37 10.22 2.14
C ARG A 89 4.61 10.42 0.84
N ASN A 90 3.30 10.19 0.90
CA ASN A 90 2.35 10.54 -0.15
C ASN A 90 1.02 10.94 0.50
N GLU A 91 0.25 11.83 -0.11
CA GLU A 91 -1.04 12.30 0.44
C GLU A 91 -2.01 11.14 0.73
N GLU A 92 -2.01 10.09 -0.11
CA GLU A 92 -2.90 8.93 0.01
C GLU A 92 -2.63 8.06 1.25
N GLN A 93 -1.49 8.26 1.92
CA GLN A 93 -1.17 7.57 3.17
C GLN A 93 -1.80 8.16 4.43
N TYR A 94 -2.47 9.33 4.34
CA TYR A 94 -2.84 10.07 5.55
C TYR A 94 -4.35 10.19 5.78
N TYR A 95 -5.12 10.66 4.80
CA TYR A 95 -6.58 10.77 4.91
C TYR A 95 -7.20 11.03 3.54
N PHE A 96 -8.43 10.55 3.34
CA PHE A 96 -9.25 10.89 2.19
C PHE A 96 -10.13 12.09 2.50
N LYS A 97 -10.21 13.03 1.56
CA LYS A 97 -10.83 14.35 1.76
C LYS A 97 -12.27 14.41 1.27
N ASP A 98 -12.60 13.60 0.28
CA ASP A 98 -13.81 13.74 -0.51
C ASP A 98 -14.52 12.41 -0.69
N ILE A 99 -15.83 12.51 -0.82
CA ILE A 99 -16.66 11.42 -1.36
C ILE A 99 -16.57 11.55 -2.88
N TYR A 100 -16.01 10.54 -3.52
CA TYR A 100 -15.97 10.45 -4.99
C TYR A 100 -17.40 10.39 -5.56
N GLU A 101 -17.55 10.81 -6.82
CA GLU A 101 -18.80 10.62 -7.55
C GLU A 101 -19.24 9.16 -7.48
N ASN A 102 -20.52 8.96 -7.21
CA ASN A 102 -21.09 7.66 -6.95
C ASN A 102 -22.56 7.61 -7.34
N ASP A 103 -23.01 6.44 -7.75
CA ASP A 103 -24.40 6.19 -8.16
C ASP A 103 -25.39 6.20 -6.97
N LEU A 104 -24.87 6.35 -5.75
CA LEU A 104 -25.64 6.34 -4.51
C LEU A 104 -26.09 7.76 -4.10
N ASN A 105 -25.79 8.79 -4.90
CA ASN A 105 -26.06 10.20 -4.60
C ASN A 105 -25.51 10.65 -3.23
N LEU A 106 -24.38 10.08 -2.80
CA LEU A 106 -23.70 10.49 -1.59
C LEU A 106 -22.83 11.71 -1.87
N TYR A 107 -23.02 12.76 -1.08
CA TYR A 107 -22.22 13.99 -1.15
C TYR A 107 -21.77 14.43 0.23
N GLN A 108 -20.58 15.01 0.30
CA GLN A 108 -20.03 15.50 1.56
C GLN A 108 -20.55 16.91 1.84
N LYS A 109 -21.31 17.08 2.93
CA LYS A 109 -21.74 18.39 3.42
C LYS A 109 -21.17 18.64 4.81
N SER A 110 -20.31 19.64 4.92
CA SER A 110 -19.78 20.05 6.23
C SER A 110 -20.85 20.81 7.01
N PRO A 111 -21.04 20.52 8.31
CA PRO A 111 -21.88 21.34 9.18
C PRO A 111 -21.18 22.64 9.62
N LEU A 112 -19.89 22.81 9.32
CA LEU A 112 -19.10 23.96 9.75
C LEU A 112 -19.25 25.15 8.79
N PRO A 113 -19.17 26.40 9.29
CA PRO A 113 -19.01 27.58 8.45
C PRO A 113 -17.78 27.48 7.54
N GLU A 114 -17.88 28.05 6.35
CA GLU A 114 -16.85 27.94 5.31
C GLU A 114 -15.47 28.37 5.79
N CYS A 115 -15.36 29.48 6.53
CA CYS A 115 -14.07 29.95 7.04
C CYS A 115 -13.38 28.96 7.98
N ILE A 116 -14.14 28.27 8.84
CA ILE A 116 -13.61 27.25 9.76
C ILE A 116 -13.21 26.01 8.99
N ARG A 117 -14.04 25.60 8.01
CA ARG A 117 -13.75 24.48 7.12
C ARG A 117 -12.45 24.71 6.35
N THR A 118 -12.29 25.87 5.72
CA THR A 118 -11.07 26.23 4.98
C THR A 118 -9.86 26.25 5.91
N LEU A 119 -9.97 26.83 7.10
CA LEU A 119 -8.87 26.85 8.08
C LEU A 119 -8.42 25.43 8.44
N PHE A 120 -9.37 24.55 8.82
CA PHE A 120 -9.07 23.16 9.15
C PHE A 120 -8.42 22.43 7.97
N TYR A 121 -8.97 22.61 6.77
CA TYR A 121 -8.50 21.95 5.57
C TYR A 121 -7.09 22.40 5.17
N THR A 122 -6.84 23.71 5.12
CA THR A 122 -5.54 24.25 4.71
C THR A 122 -4.46 24.03 5.76
N TYR A 123 -4.80 24.15 7.05
CA TYR A 123 -3.82 24.12 8.12
C TYR A 123 -3.64 22.72 8.73
N TYR A 124 -4.70 22.10 9.23
CA TYR A 124 -4.58 20.81 9.90
C TYR A 124 -4.30 19.70 8.87
N CYS A 125 -5.21 19.56 7.91
CA CYS A 125 -5.18 18.52 6.90
C CYS A 125 -3.95 18.64 5.97
N ASN A 126 -3.75 19.78 5.31
CA ASN A 126 -2.67 19.89 4.30
C ASN A 126 -1.29 20.18 4.88
N ARG A 127 -1.19 20.97 5.97
CA ARG A 127 0.12 21.38 6.51
C ARG A 127 0.64 20.48 7.63
N PHE A 128 -0.22 20.01 8.53
CA PHE A 128 0.20 19.17 9.64
C PHE A 128 0.19 17.68 9.29
N THR A 129 -0.93 17.17 8.78
CA THR A 129 -1.10 15.71 8.64
C THR A 129 -0.16 15.10 7.61
N TYR A 130 0.05 15.72 6.45
CA TYR A 130 1.01 15.23 5.44
C TYR A 130 2.47 15.28 5.87
N ARG A 131 2.79 16.01 6.94
CA ARG A 131 4.13 16.08 7.52
C ARG A 131 4.30 15.14 8.70
N TYR A 132 3.26 14.40 9.06
CA TYR A 132 3.34 13.41 10.11
C TYR A 132 4.28 12.27 9.72
N LEU A 133 4.59 11.44 10.70
CA LEU A 133 5.48 10.29 10.56
C LEU A 133 5.05 9.41 9.38
N SER A 134 5.99 9.03 8.51
CA SER A 134 5.68 8.10 7.43
C SER A 134 5.34 6.71 8.00
N ALA A 135 4.54 5.93 7.26
CA ALA A 135 4.20 4.58 7.68
C ALA A 135 5.44 3.70 7.90
N GLY A 136 6.42 3.77 7.00
CA GLY A 136 7.67 3.04 7.12
C GLY A 136 8.52 3.49 8.32
N THR A 137 8.62 4.81 8.57
CA THR A 137 9.31 5.29 9.78
C THR A 137 8.62 4.79 11.05
N ALA A 138 7.28 4.84 11.11
CA ALA A 138 6.50 4.33 12.25
C ALA A 138 6.72 2.83 12.45
N PHE A 139 6.70 2.05 11.37
CA PHE A 139 6.97 0.63 11.41
C PHE A 139 8.36 0.32 11.99
N TRP A 140 9.42 0.98 11.52
CA TRP A 140 10.77 0.72 12.01
C TRP A 140 10.95 1.10 13.48
N ILE A 141 10.30 2.17 13.94
CA ILE A 141 10.28 2.52 15.38
C ILE A 141 9.60 1.41 16.18
N LEU A 142 8.42 0.94 15.76
CA LEU A 142 7.69 -0.14 16.44
C LEU A 142 8.44 -1.48 16.40
N ALA A 143 9.13 -1.78 15.29
CA ALA A 143 9.98 -2.95 15.18
C ALA A 143 11.16 -2.87 16.16
N GLY A 144 11.82 -1.71 16.24
CA GLY A 144 12.88 -1.44 17.20
C GLY A 144 12.40 -1.55 18.66
N GLU A 145 11.21 -1.01 18.94
CA GLU A 145 10.55 -1.13 20.25
C GLU A 145 10.27 -2.59 20.60
N GLY A 146 9.73 -3.37 19.66
CA GLY A 146 9.49 -4.80 19.84
C GLY A 146 10.76 -5.58 20.14
N LEU A 147 11.84 -5.32 19.39
CA LEU A 147 13.15 -5.93 19.66
C LEU A 147 13.69 -5.53 21.04
N TYR A 148 13.51 -4.28 21.44
CA TYR A 148 13.91 -3.81 22.77
C TYR A 148 13.11 -4.49 23.90
N LEU A 149 11.80 -4.66 23.73
CA LEU A 149 10.96 -5.38 24.70
C LEU A 149 11.37 -6.85 24.82
N LEU A 150 11.73 -7.50 23.70
CA LEU A 150 12.27 -8.86 23.70
C LEU A 150 13.63 -8.93 24.42
N TYR A 151 14.52 -7.96 24.19
CA TYR A 151 15.80 -7.85 24.90
C TYR A 151 15.59 -7.70 26.42
N GLN A 152 14.63 -6.89 26.84
CA GLN A 152 14.23 -6.71 28.25
C GLN A 152 13.40 -7.88 28.82
N ARG A 153 13.20 -8.96 28.04
CA ARG A 153 12.38 -10.14 28.40
C ARG A 153 10.93 -9.81 28.77
N LYS A 154 10.41 -8.67 28.31
CA LYS A 154 9.01 -8.24 28.50
C LYS A 154 8.09 -8.87 27.44
N TYR A 155 8.10 -10.20 27.36
CA TYR A 155 7.44 -10.95 26.28
C TYR A 155 5.95 -10.66 26.14
N ARG A 156 5.24 -10.44 27.26
CA ARG A 156 3.81 -10.11 27.23
C ARG A 156 3.52 -8.81 26.47
N LEU A 157 4.37 -7.81 26.62
CA LEU A 157 4.25 -6.54 25.89
C LEU A 157 4.69 -6.70 24.44
N ALA A 158 5.76 -7.47 24.18
CA ALA A 158 6.19 -7.76 22.81
C ALA A 158 5.10 -8.49 22.00
N VAL A 159 4.34 -9.39 22.61
CA VAL A 159 3.21 -10.08 21.96
C VAL A 159 2.11 -9.11 21.54
N VAL A 160 1.90 -7.99 22.26
CA VAL A 160 0.92 -6.96 21.86
C VAL A 160 1.30 -6.28 20.54
N LEU A 161 2.59 -6.22 20.20
CA LEU A 161 3.07 -5.72 18.91
C LEU A 161 3.00 -6.76 17.78
N SER A 162 2.75 -8.04 18.08
CA SER A 162 2.70 -9.09 17.05
C SER A 162 1.65 -8.86 15.95
N PRO A 163 0.43 -8.34 16.22
CA PRO A 163 -0.53 -8.05 15.15
C PRO A 163 -0.03 -6.98 14.19
N VAL A 164 0.79 -6.03 14.67
CA VAL A 164 1.44 -5.01 13.81
C VAL A 164 2.46 -5.67 12.88
N GLY A 165 3.28 -6.58 13.41
CA GLY A 165 4.21 -7.37 12.60
C GLY A 165 3.49 -8.24 11.55
N MET A 166 2.39 -8.90 11.94
CA MET A 166 1.56 -9.69 11.02
C MET A 166 0.92 -8.82 9.94
N LEU A 167 0.40 -7.65 10.30
CA LEU A 167 -0.13 -6.68 9.35
C LEU A 167 0.95 -6.29 8.34
N PHE A 168 2.15 -5.94 8.80
CA PHE A 168 3.27 -5.59 7.94
C PHE A 168 3.61 -6.70 6.95
N LEU A 169 3.73 -7.95 7.41
CA LEU A 169 4.00 -9.11 6.54
C LEU A 169 2.88 -9.31 5.52
N SER A 170 1.62 -9.13 5.92
CA SER A 170 0.47 -9.23 5.01
C SER A 170 0.50 -8.13 3.94
N LEU A 171 0.92 -6.91 4.28
CA LEU A 171 1.06 -5.81 3.33
C LEU A 171 2.21 -6.04 2.36
N LEU A 172 3.35 -6.55 2.84
CA LEU A 172 4.43 -6.95 1.93
C LEU A 172 3.97 -8.04 0.95
N ALA A 173 3.19 -9.03 1.43
CA ALA A 173 2.75 -10.12 0.58
C ALA A 173 1.64 -9.72 -0.42
N ALA A 174 0.73 -8.83 -0.03
CA ALA A 174 -0.55 -8.64 -0.73
C ALA A 174 -0.86 -7.20 -1.14
N SER A 175 -0.01 -6.20 -0.82
CA SER A 175 -0.36 -4.80 -1.12
C SER A 175 -0.34 -4.53 -2.64
N PRO A 176 -1.46 -4.06 -3.21
CA PRO A 176 -1.53 -3.66 -4.61
C PRO A 176 -1.02 -2.22 -4.87
N ILE A 177 -0.74 -1.47 -3.79
CA ILE A 177 -0.39 -0.04 -3.84
C ILE A 177 0.58 0.32 -2.71
N ALA A 178 1.57 1.17 -3.01
CA ALA A 178 2.59 1.56 -2.04
C ALA A 178 2.04 2.49 -0.95
N PHE A 179 1.11 3.37 -1.30
CA PHE A 179 0.59 4.44 -0.43
C PHE A 179 -0.91 4.28 -0.25
N SER A 180 -1.36 3.91 0.96
CA SER A 180 -2.79 3.76 1.23
C SER A 180 -3.05 3.80 2.74
N PHE A 181 -3.74 4.86 3.19
CA PHE A 181 -4.01 5.11 4.61
C PHE A 181 -4.70 3.92 5.30
N ARG A 182 -5.66 3.28 4.60
CA ARG A 182 -6.44 2.16 5.16
C ARG A 182 -5.57 0.98 5.62
N TYR A 183 -4.38 0.83 5.03
CA TYR A 183 -3.45 -0.25 5.36
C TYR A 183 -2.61 0.05 6.59
N VAL A 184 -2.33 1.32 6.82
CA VAL A 184 -1.40 1.79 7.87
C VAL A 184 -2.12 2.48 9.02
N PHE A 185 -3.45 2.57 8.96
CA PHE A 185 -4.29 3.20 9.97
C PHE A 185 -4.06 2.62 11.38
N VAL A 186 -3.87 1.30 11.48
CA VAL A 186 -3.57 0.64 12.75
C VAL A 186 -2.26 1.16 13.37
N LEU A 187 -1.24 1.49 12.55
CA LEU A 187 0.00 2.08 13.03
C LEU A 187 -0.26 3.46 13.65
N ALA A 188 -1.09 4.28 13.00
CA ALA A 188 -1.44 5.60 13.51
C ALA A 188 -2.17 5.55 14.86
N LEU A 189 -2.97 4.51 15.09
CA LEU A 189 -3.69 4.30 16.36
C LEU A 189 -2.76 3.78 17.47
N ILE A 190 -1.85 2.86 17.17
CA ILE A 190 -1.00 2.20 18.17
C ILE A 190 0.20 3.07 18.57
N PHE A 191 0.78 3.79 17.61
CA PHE A 191 2.05 4.50 17.78
C PHE A 191 2.09 5.46 18.99
N PRO A 192 1.05 6.28 19.30
CA PRO A 192 1.08 7.17 20.46
C PRO A 192 1.15 6.43 21.80
N PHE A 193 0.60 5.21 21.87
CA PHE A 193 0.56 4.42 23.10
C PHE A 193 1.78 3.53 23.26
N SER A 194 2.36 3.06 22.15
CA SER A 194 3.45 2.10 22.20
C SER A 194 4.71 2.66 22.82
N ILE A 195 5.03 3.93 22.54
CA ILE A 195 6.23 4.62 23.05
C ILE A 195 6.33 4.55 24.58
N VAL A 196 5.22 4.44 25.30
CA VAL A 196 5.19 4.39 26.77
C VAL A 196 5.41 2.96 27.31
N TRP A 197 5.09 1.91 26.55
CA TRP A 197 5.15 0.51 27.00
C TRP A 197 6.50 0.06 27.56
N PRO A 198 7.65 0.42 26.97
CA PRO A 198 8.96 0.05 27.52
C PRO A 198 9.18 0.49 28.96
N PHE A 199 8.55 1.60 29.36
CA PHE A 199 8.71 2.21 30.70
C PHE A 199 7.71 1.68 31.73
N ILE A 200 6.68 0.95 31.30
CA ILE A 200 5.70 0.34 32.21
C ILE A 200 6.33 -0.86 32.93
N GLY A 201 6.15 -0.91 34.24
CA GLY A 201 6.56 -2.05 35.07
C GLY A 201 8.04 -2.09 35.45
N ASN A 202 8.83 -1.06 35.13
CA ASN A 202 10.12 -0.84 35.79
C ASN A 202 9.84 -0.22 37.17
N ARG A 203 9.40 -1.05 38.13
CA ARG A 203 9.59 -0.76 39.55
C ARG A 203 10.86 -1.49 39.96
N GLU A 204 11.80 -0.71 40.50
CA GLU A 204 13.06 -1.16 41.10
C GLU A 204 12.87 -2.34 42.07
#